data_AF-A0A1H9ESG2-F1
#
_entry.id   AF-A0A1H9ESG2-F1
#
_cell.length_a   1.000
_cell.length_b   1.000
_cell.length_c   1.000
_cell.angle_alpha   90.00
_cell.angle_beta   90.00
_cell.angle_gamma   90.00
#
_symmetry.space_group_name_H-M   'P 1'
#
loop_
_entity.id
_entity.type
_entity.pdbx_description
1 polymer ?
#
loop_
_entity_poly.entity_id
_entity_poly.type
_entity_poly.pdbx_seq_one_letter_code
_entity_poly.pdbx_strand_id
1 'polypeptide(L)'
;MAGFTSYLTGTNYDVINSMSFNFVMDIIDASAGNGSKTYDGPSMNYTAVQLVFNQGTGSRSFSYSQSGNTLSWSSTVECKIVVYAVPTSSAPYVGFQLYNSDGTVKIAPNYTPISLAQVIDVTPTKGQIITTNVTQGRRFIAFHRATSSAMSKVLLQQGTSNGKVSLNILFADGTTPIRLYIFSDELVNQPVGGFFMYWNNKVVWHSNCLPLNIISSTAAQVTSSNPIACISCIGANLNPAPSPSNHDSIFLATAAGTLNSQYTCQKSGWEYVHNFNVSGPAPSGWTIPNLGYIDTSVYDQYYKQALGL
;
A
#
# COMPACT_ATOMS: atom_id res chain seq x y z
N MET A 1 -14.55 7.62 -23.62
CA MET A 1 -13.15 7.14 -23.69
C MET A 1 -13.24 5.63 -23.92
N ALA A 2 -12.96 5.15 -25.13
CA ALA A 2 -13.15 3.73 -25.48
C ALA A 2 -11.92 2.94 -24.98
N GLY A 3 -12.11 2.13 -23.93
CA GLY A 3 -11.06 1.24 -23.42
C GLY A 3 -10.83 0.06 -24.36
N PHE A 4 -9.56 -0.24 -24.66
CA PHE A 4 -9.18 -1.39 -25.45
C PHE A 4 -9.22 -2.65 -24.58
N THR A 5 -10.01 -3.65 -24.99
CA THR A 5 -10.13 -4.94 -24.28
C THR A 5 -9.52 -6.03 -25.15
N SER A 6 -8.66 -6.88 -24.59
CA SER A 6 -8.13 -8.06 -25.29
C SER A 6 -8.48 -9.32 -24.53
N TYR A 7 -9.22 -10.18 -25.23
CA TYR A 7 -9.64 -11.49 -24.75
C TYR A 7 -8.71 -12.57 -25.29
N LEU A 8 -8.48 -13.62 -24.51
CA LEU A 8 -7.94 -14.86 -25.07
C LEU A 8 -9.00 -15.51 -25.96
N THR A 9 -8.64 -15.79 -27.20
CA THR A 9 -9.51 -16.46 -28.18
C THR A 9 -10.14 -17.71 -27.58
N GLY A 10 -11.47 -17.76 -27.56
CA GLY A 10 -12.23 -18.88 -26.98
C GLY A 10 -12.55 -18.74 -25.48
N THR A 11 -12.26 -17.59 -24.86
CA THR A 11 -12.61 -17.31 -23.46
C THR A 11 -13.21 -15.91 -23.31
N ASN A 12 -13.96 -15.69 -22.23
CA ASN A 12 -14.41 -14.36 -21.82
C ASN A 12 -13.39 -13.65 -20.91
N TYR A 13 -12.14 -14.15 -20.84
CA TYR A 13 -11.13 -13.66 -19.91
C TYR A 13 -10.40 -12.45 -20.48
N ASP A 14 -10.51 -11.32 -19.78
CA ASP A 14 -9.88 -10.04 -20.13
C ASP A 14 -8.44 -9.97 -19.60
N VAL A 15 -7.49 -10.20 -20.50
CA VAL A 15 -6.07 -10.25 -20.15
C VAL A 15 -5.53 -8.86 -19.79
N ILE A 16 -6.05 -7.81 -20.43
CA ILE A 16 -5.55 -6.44 -20.24
C ILE A 16 -5.96 -5.90 -18.88
N ASN A 17 -7.21 -6.11 -18.46
CA ASN A 17 -7.63 -5.74 -17.11
C ASN A 17 -7.04 -6.64 -16.02
N SER A 18 -6.51 -7.83 -16.37
CA SER A 18 -5.82 -8.70 -15.42
C SER A 18 -4.35 -8.33 -15.15
N MET A 19 -3.71 -7.53 -16.01
CA MET A 19 -2.26 -7.21 -15.90
C MET A 19 -1.90 -5.72 -16.07
N SER A 20 -2.87 -4.83 -16.29
CA SER A 20 -2.61 -3.38 -16.41
C SER A 20 -2.50 -2.71 -15.05
N PHE A 21 -1.38 -2.89 -14.36
CA PHE A 21 -1.13 -2.21 -13.09
C PHE A 21 0.29 -1.66 -13.03
N ASN A 22 0.45 -0.50 -12.38
CA ASN A 22 1.77 0.00 -12.02
C ASN A 22 2.49 -1.10 -11.25
N PHE A 23 3.62 -1.53 -11.78
CA PHE A 23 4.32 -2.69 -11.27
C PHE A 23 4.97 -2.36 -9.94
N VAL A 24 4.32 -2.76 -8.85
CA VAL A 24 4.99 -2.87 -7.56
C VAL A 24 6.06 -3.94 -7.70
N MET A 25 7.27 -3.49 -7.96
CA MET A 25 8.43 -4.35 -8.21
C MET A 25 8.98 -4.88 -6.89
N ASP A 26 8.91 -4.07 -5.83
CA ASP A 26 9.43 -4.47 -4.54
C ASP A 26 8.77 -3.76 -3.34
N ILE A 27 8.91 -4.40 -2.18
CA ILE A 27 8.60 -3.83 -0.87
C ILE A 27 9.82 -4.09 0.02
N ILE A 28 10.56 -3.04 0.33
CA ILE A 28 11.83 -3.09 1.05
C ILE A 28 11.60 -2.68 2.50
N ASP A 29 12.10 -3.48 3.44
CA ASP A 29 12.30 -3.07 4.82
C ASP A 29 13.63 -2.31 4.92
N ALA A 30 13.56 -0.99 5.01
CA ALA A 30 14.72 -0.10 5.03
C ALA A 30 15.03 0.36 6.45
N SER A 31 16.28 0.15 6.88
CA SER A 31 16.82 0.77 8.10
C SER A 31 16.92 2.29 7.94
N ALA A 32 17.01 3.01 9.08
CA ALA A 32 17.36 4.42 9.06
C ALA A 32 18.76 4.64 8.43
N GLY A 33 18.92 5.77 7.74
CA GLY A 33 20.12 6.11 6.99
C GLY A 33 19.94 6.00 5.48
N ASN A 34 21.03 5.71 4.78
CA ASN A 34 21.04 5.59 3.32
C ASN A 34 20.99 4.12 2.90
N GLY A 35 20.30 3.85 1.80
CA GLY A 35 20.26 2.52 1.18
C GLY A 35 20.16 2.61 -0.34
N SER A 36 20.42 1.50 -1.01
CA SER A 36 20.23 1.38 -2.45
C SER A 36 19.89 -0.05 -2.85
N LYS A 37 19.23 -0.19 -3.99
CA LYS A 37 18.96 -1.48 -4.63
C LYS A 37 19.06 -1.34 -6.15
N THR A 38 19.82 -2.23 -6.75
CA THR A 38 19.91 -2.36 -8.21
C THR A 38 18.96 -3.48 -8.65
N TYR A 39 18.18 -3.20 -9.70
CA TYR A 39 17.27 -4.17 -10.28
C TYR A 39 17.83 -4.68 -11.61
N ASP A 40 17.83 -6.00 -11.75
CA ASP A 40 18.18 -6.64 -13.02
C ASP A 40 17.01 -6.48 -14.00
N GLY A 41 17.28 -6.00 -15.21
CA GLY A 41 16.26 -5.81 -16.22
C GLY A 41 16.53 -4.66 -17.19
N PRO A 42 15.56 -4.36 -18.08
CA PRO A 42 15.64 -3.20 -18.96
C PRO A 42 15.63 -1.89 -18.18
N SER A 43 15.93 -0.77 -18.85
CA SER A 43 15.83 0.56 -18.26
C SER A 43 14.39 0.87 -17.83
N MET A 44 14.23 1.28 -16.58
CA MET A 44 12.94 1.58 -15.94
C MET A 44 13.04 2.90 -15.15
N ASN A 45 11.95 3.64 -15.05
CA ASN A 45 11.78 4.75 -14.11
C ASN A 45 11.23 4.20 -12.79
N TYR A 46 11.95 4.41 -11.71
CA TYR A 46 11.57 3.96 -10.38
C TYR A 46 10.92 5.10 -9.58
N THR A 47 9.84 4.78 -8.89
CA THR A 47 9.23 5.67 -7.90
C THR A 47 9.20 4.96 -6.56
N ALA A 48 9.67 5.62 -5.51
CA ALA A 48 9.64 5.11 -4.15
C ALA A 48 8.58 5.83 -3.32
N VAL A 49 7.70 5.05 -2.69
CA VAL A 49 6.76 5.56 -1.68
C VAL A 49 7.13 4.97 -0.32
N GLN A 50 7.43 5.87 0.61
CA GLN A 50 7.76 5.52 1.98
C GLN A 50 6.48 5.26 2.80
N LEU A 51 6.55 4.24 3.65
CA LEU A 51 5.63 3.95 4.72
C LEU A 51 6.39 3.92 6.02
N VAL A 52 5.86 4.57 7.04
CA VAL A 52 6.38 4.44 8.38
C VAL A 52 5.28 3.92 9.29
N PHE A 53 5.50 2.72 9.84
CA PHE A 53 4.62 2.03 10.79
C PHE A 53 5.03 2.23 12.26
N ASN A 54 6.23 2.76 12.50
CA ASN A 54 6.79 2.85 13.85
C ASN A 54 6.37 4.12 14.61
N GLN A 55 6.31 4.02 15.94
CA GLN A 55 6.00 5.10 16.90
C GLN A 55 7.25 5.81 17.44
N GLY A 56 8.25 6.04 16.60
CA GLY A 56 9.37 6.91 16.98
C GLY A 56 8.89 8.36 17.14
N THR A 57 9.26 9.02 18.24
CA THR A 57 9.00 10.44 18.47
C THR A 57 9.87 11.30 17.56
N GLY A 58 9.30 12.40 17.05
CA GLY A 58 10.04 13.41 16.29
C GLY A 58 9.78 13.41 14.78
N SER A 59 10.41 14.37 14.10
CA SER A 59 10.21 14.64 12.67
C SER A 59 10.95 13.63 11.80
N ARG A 60 10.35 13.31 10.65
CA ARG A 60 10.83 12.28 9.72
C ARG A 60 11.27 12.92 8.42
N SER A 61 12.15 12.27 7.67
CA SER A 61 12.41 12.66 6.29
C SER A 61 12.64 11.43 5.43
N PHE A 62 12.34 11.60 4.14
CA PHE A 62 12.60 10.61 3.12
C PHE A 62 12.88 11.29 1.79
N SER A 63 13.92 10.82 1.11
CA SER A 63 14.23 11.19 -0.25
C SER A 63 14.69 9.95 -1.01
N TYR A 64 14.51 9.98 -2.32
CA TYR A 64 15.04 8.95 -3.21
C TYR A 64 15.58 9.58 -4.48
N SER A 65 16.48 8.87 -5.12
CA SER A 65 17.03 9.22 -6.42
C SER A 65 17.28 7.95 -7.22
N GLN A 66 17.43 8.12 -8.53
CA GLN A 66 17.71 7.01 -9.44
C GLN A 66 18.95 7.34 -10.27
N SER A 67 19.80 6.33 -10.46
CA SER A 67 20.88 6.34 -11.44
C SER A 67 20.87 5.01 -12.20
N GLY A 68 20.56 5.04 -13.50
CA GLY A 68 20.33 3.83 -14.29
C GLY A 68 19.23 2.95 -13.66
N ASN A 69 19.53 1.67 -13.43
CA ASN A 69 18.63 0.72 -12.74
C ASN A 69 18.85 0.63 -11.22
N THR A 70 19.56 1.59 -10.65
CA THR A 70 19.78 1.65 -9.20
C THR A 70 18.90 2.73 -8.59
N LEU A 71 18.03 2.32 -7.68
CA LEU A 71 17.26 3.19 -6.80
C LEU A 71 18.05 3.38 -5.51
N SER A 72 18.28 4.65 -5.13
CA SER A 72 18.90 5.03 -3.86
C SER A 72 17.92 5.81 -3.01
N TRP A 73 17.97 5.64 -1.70
CA TRP A 73 17.09 6.35 -0.77
C TRP A 73 17.83 6.77 0.49
N SER A 74 17.25 7.75 1.18
CA SER A 74 17.67 8.21 2.50
C SER A 74 16.44 8.37 3.39
N SER A 75 16.51 7.89 4.63
CA SER A 75 15.48 8.14 5.63
C SER A 75 16.07 8.38 7.02
N THR A 76 15.43 9.24 7.82
CA THR A 76 15.81 9.42 9.23
C THR A 76 15.27 8.33 10.15
N VAL A 77 14.40 7.46 9.65
CA VAL A 77 13.75 6.39 10.44
C VAL A 77 13.69 5.09 9.65
N GLU A 78 13.53 3.98 10.36
CA GLU A 78 13.18 2.71 9.74
C GLU A 78 11.82 2.83 9.05
N CYS A 79 11.72 2.34 7.81
CA CYS A 79 10.52 2.47 7.01
C CYS A 79 10.38 1.29 6.05
N LYS A 80 9.15 1.05 5.58
CA LYS A 80 8.96 0.26 4.35
C LYS A 80 9.00 1.18 3.15
N ILE A 81 9.58 0.71 2.06
CA ILE A 81 9.60 1.42 0.79
C ILE A 81 8.92 0.54 -0.24
N VAL A 82 7.87 1.05 -0.87
CA VAL A 82 7.25 0.39 -2.01
C VAL A 82 7.82 1.02 -3.28
N VAL A 83 8.32 0.17 -4.16
CA VAL A 83 8.98 0.57 -5.39
C VAL A 83 8.11 0.25 -6.59
N TYR A 84 7.75 1.27 -7.35
CA TYR A 84 7.10 1.15 -8.65
C TYR A 84 8.12 1.29 -9.75
N ALA A 85 7.97 0.50 -10.81
CA ALA A 85 8.76 0.64 -12.01
C ALA A 85 7.86 0.86 -13.23
N VAL A 86 8.23 1.83 -14.06
CA VAL A 86 7.63 2.07 -15.38
C VAL A 86 8.72 1.93 -16.43
N PRO A 87 8.60 1.07 -17.45
CA PRO A 87 9.62 0.93 -18.48
C PRO A 87 9.92 2.24 -19.21
N THR A 88 11.21 2.55 -19.44
CA THR A 88 11.63 3.74 -20.22
C THR A 88 11.84 3.45 -21.70
N SER A 89 11.89 2.16 -22.07
CA SER A 89 12.03 1.70 -23.44
C SER A 89 11.35 0.34 -23.63
N SER A 90 11.05 -0.01 -24.88
CA SER A 90 10.62 -1.35 -25.28
C SER A 90 11.71 -2.36 -24.94
N ALA A 91 11.44 -3.20 -23.96
CA ALA A 91 12.41 -4.11 -23.39
C ALA A 91 12.38 -5.50 -24.08
N PRO A 92 13.54 -6.14 -24.31
CA PRO A 92 13.59 -7.54 -24.75
C PRO A 92 13.24 -8.45 -23.57
N TYR A 93 12.11 -9.16 -23.65
CA TYR A 93 11.57 -10.00 -22.55
C TYR A 93 11.68 -11.49 -22.84
N VAL A 94 12.00 -12.29 -21.82
CA VAL A 94 12.05 -13.75 -21.84
C VAL A 94 10.95 -14.29 -20.92
N GLY A 95 9.83 -14.73 -21.50
CA GLY A 95 8.64 -15.17 -20.77
C GLY A 95 7.35 -15.04 -21.61
N PHE A 96 6.19 -14.91 -20.95
CA PHE A 96 4.91 -14.62 -21.61
C PHE A 96 4.92 -13.21 -22.18
N GLN A 97 4.56 -13.03 -23.45
CA GLN A 97 4.53 -11.73 -24.12
C GLN A 97 3.07 -11.40 -24.47
N LEU A 98 2.47 -10.47 -23.73
CA LEU A 98 1.29 -9.75 -24.20
C LEU A 98 1.76 -8.72 -25.23
N TYR A 99 1.14 -8.60 -26.40
CA TYR A 99 1.51 -7.60 -27.41
C TYR A 99 0.42 -6.53 -27.54
N ASN A 100 0.80 -5.31 -27.91
CA ASN A 100 -0.09 -4.30 -28.47
C ASN A 100 -0.50 -4.68 -29.90
N SER A 101 -1.54 -4.04 -30.44
CA SER A 101 -2.00 -4.25 -31.82
C SER A 101 -0.96 -3.90 -32.89
N ASP A 102 0.06 -3.11 -32.53
CA ASP A 102 1.20 -2.74 -33.38
C ASP A 102 2.38 -3.72 -33.27
N GLY A 103 2.23 -4.81 -32.52
CA GLY A 103 3.27 -5.83 -32.32
C GLY A 103 4.30 -5.49 -31.24
N THR A 104 4.14 -4.38 -30.51
CA THR A 104 5.04 -4.02 -29.40
C THR A 104 4.75 -4.82 -28.13
N VAL A 105 5.78 -5.27 -27.40
CA VAL A 105 5.63 -6.11 -26.20
C VAL A 105 5.12 -5.29 -25.01
N LYS A 106 4.09 -5.81 -24.34
CA LYS A 106 3.36 -5.21 -23.22
C LYS A 106 3.92 -5.64 -21.86
N ILE A 107 3.93 -6.91 -21.38
CA ILE A 107 4.46 -7.28 -20.03
C ILE A 107 4.73 -8.79 -19.80
N ALA A 108 5.82 -9.13 -19.08
CA ALA A 108 5.91 -10.15 -18.02
C ALA A 108 7.11 -9.88 -17.08
N PRO A 109 6.90 -9.64 -15.77
CA PRO A 109 7.98 -9.27 -14.87
C PRO A 109 8.83 -10.43 -14.37
N ASN A 110 10.11 -10.15 -14.05
CA ASN A 110 11.05 -11.04 -13.37
C ASN A 110 10.95 -10.99 -11.83
N TYR A 111 9.82 -10.56 -11.30
CA TYR A 111 9.56 -10.46 -9.86
C TYR A 111 8.18 -11.04 -9.52
N THR A 112 7.99 -11.47 -8.28
CA THR A 112 6.69 -11.96 -7.79
C THR A 112 5.76 -10.77 -7.55
N PRO A 113 4.61 -10.68 -8.23
CA PRO A 113 3.62 -9.62 -8.01
C PRO A 113 3.12 -9.61 -6.57
N ILE A 114 2.85 -8.42 -6.05
CA ILE A 114 2.14 -8.22 -4.79
C ILE A 114 0.63 -8.24 -5.11
N SER A 115 -0.11 -9.15 -4.48
CA SER A 115 -1.55 -9.36 -4.73
C SER A 115 -2.37 -9.27 -3.44
N LEU A 116 -3.66 -8.99 -3.57
CA LEU A 116 -4.59 -8.91 -2.45
C LEU A 116 -4.62 -10.27 -1.74
N ALA A 117 -4.26 -10.25 -0.46
CA ALA A 117 -4.20 -11.43 0.38
C ALA A 117 -5.33 -11.46 1.42
N GLN A 118 -5.87 -10.29 1.79
CA GLN A 118 -6.97 -10.21 2.75
C GLN A 118 -7.70 -8.86 2.67
N VAL A 119 -9.00 -8.87 2.98
CA VAL A 119 -9.78 -7.66 3.28
C VAL A 119 -10.40 -7.83 4.66
N ILE A 120 -10.32 -6.81 5.51
CA ILE A 120 -10.82 -6.86 6.89
C ILE A 120 -11.57 -5.56 7.20
N ASP A 121 -12.80 -5.67 7.68
CA ASP A 121 -13.51 -4.54 8.29
C ASP A 121 -13.23 -4.50 9.80
N VAL A 122 -12.82 -3.35 10.30
CA VAL A 122 -12.37 -3.15 11.67
C VAL A 122 -13.21 -2.06 12.33
N THR A 123 -13.86 -2.41 13.43
CA THR A 123 -14.62 -1.47 14.27
C THR A 123 -13.69 -0.87 15.34
N PRO A 124 -13.72 0.46 15.57
CA PRO A 124 -12.80 1.12 16.49
C PRO A 124 -12.87 0.53 17.90
N THR A 125 -11.73 0.03 18.38
CA THR A 125 -11.56 -0.48 19.74
C THR A 125 -10.20 -0.03 20.26
N LYS A 126 -10.10 0.32 21.55
CA LYS A 126 -8.84 0.77 22.14
C LYS A 126 -7.78 -0.34 22.07
N GLY A 127 -6.60 -0.02 21.54
CA GLY A 127 -5.43 -0.92 21.51
C GLY A 127 -5.65 -2.21 20.71
N GLN A 128 -6.44 -2.13 19.64
CA GLN A 128 -6.84 -3.30 18.88
C GLN A 128 -5.68 -3.89 18.09
N ILE A 129 -5.42 -5.18 18.27
CA ILE A 129 -4.46 -5.94 17.48
C ILE A 129 -5.23 -6.87 16.55
N ILE A 130 -4.97 -6.73 15.25
CA ILE A 130 -5.52 -7.60 14.20
C ILE A 130 -4.40 -8.50 13.67
N THR A 131 -4.57 -9.81 13.78
CA THR A 131 -3.70 -10.79 13.13
C THR A 131 -4.18 -11.01 11.69
N THR A 132 -3.29 -10.83 10.72
CA THR A 132 -3.59 -11.05 9.30
C THR A 132 -3.35 -12.51 8.91
N ASN A 133 -3.77 -12.90 7.72
CA ASN A 133 -3.47 -14.22 7.15
C ASN A 133 -2.05 -14.31 6.57
N VAL A 134 -1.34 -13.18 6.43
CA VAL A 134 -0.02 -13.11 5.83
C VAL A 134 1.03 -13.68 6.77
N THR A 135 1.81 -14.64 6.28
CA THR A 135 2.88 -15.29 7.03
C THR A 135 4.00 -14.32 7.36
N GLN A 136 4.56 -14.43 8.57
CA GLN A 136 5.71 -13.61 8.99
C GLN A 136 6.88 -13.78 7.98
N GLY A 137 7.54 -12.66 7.65
CA GLY A 137 8.67 -12.65 6.71
C GLY A 137 8.25 -12.58 5.23
N ARG A 138 6.96 -12.62 4.91
CA ARG A 138 6.44 -12.32 3.56
C ARG A 138 6.40 -10.82 3.34
N ARG A 139 6.50 -10.39 2.07
CA ARG A 139 6.32 -8.98 1.71
C ARG A 139 4.87 -8.61 2.00
N PHE A 140 4.66 -7.46 2.63
CA PHE A 140 3.37 -7.06 3.19
C PHE A 140 3.16 -5.55 3.07
N ILE A 141 1.94 -5.18 2.72
CA ILE A 141 1.47 -3.79 2.77
C ILE A 141 -0.04 -3.75 3.04
N ALA A 142 -0.47 -2.73 3.80
CA ALA A 142 -1.87 -2.49 4.08
C ALA A 142 -2.30 -1.08 3.64
N PHE A 143 -3.51 -1.00 3.12
CA PHE A 143 -4.23 0.23 2.80
C PHE A 143 -5.48 0.31 3.66
N HIS A 144 -5.87 1.52 4.05
CA HIS A 144 -7.08 1.73 4.83
C HIS A 144 -7.96 2.83 4.24
N ARG A 145 -9.27 2.70 4.46
CA ARG A 145 -10.26 3.78 4.28
C ARG A 145 -11.36 3.64 5.31
N ALA A 146 -12.04 4.74 5.63
CA ALA A 146 -13.26 4.67 6.42
C ALA A 146 -14.37 3.95 5.64
N THR A 147 -15.22 3.20 6.33
CA THR A 147 -16.40 2.54 5.74
C THR A 147 -17.68 3.37 5.87
N SER A 148 -17.64 4.43 6.68
CA SER A 148 -18.71 5.41 6.83
C SER A 148 -18.37 6.74 6.14
N SER A 149 -19.32 7.68 6.12
CA SER A 149 -19.13 9.04 5.60
C SER A 149 -18.23 9.91 6.49
N ALA A 150 -16.97 9.51 6.63
CA ALA A 150 -15.93 10.20 7.41
C ALA A 150 -14.54 9.85 6.86
N MET A 151 -13.48 10.36 7.48
CA MET A 151 -12.09 10.04 7.16
C MET A 151 -11.50 9.05 8.18
N SER A 152 -10.70 8.09 7.71
CA SER A 152 -10.01 7.13 8.59
C SER A 152 -8.76 7.74 9.21
N LYS A 153 -8.87 8.14 10.48
CA LYS A 153 -7.78 8.74 11.26
C LYS A 153 -7.14 7.68 12.15
N VAL A 154 -6.25 6.89 11.56
CA VAL A 154 -5.65 5.74 12.25
C VAL A 154 -4.14 5.73 12.11
N LEU A 155 -3.47 5.18 13.13
CA LEU A 155 -2.07 4.83 13.11
C LEU A 155 -1.97 3.30 13.12
N LEU A 156 -1.41 2.74 12.05
CA LEU A 156 -1.15 1.30 11.95
C LEU A 156 0.30 1.02 12.34
N GLN A 157 0.50 0.03 13.20
CA GLN A 157 1.83 -0.49 13.53
C GLN A 157 1.90 -1.96 13.17
N GLN A 158 2.93 -2.32 12.42
CA GLN A 158 3.20 -3.71 12.11
C GLN A 158 3.82 -4.41 13.31
N GLY A 159 3.34 -5.63 13.59
CA GLY A 159 3.94 -6.55 14.54
C GLY A 159 3.91 -7.98 14.00
N THR A 160 4.13 -8.94 14.88
CA THR A 160 3.98 -10.36 14.60
C THR A 160 3.15 -10.99 15.72
N SER A 161 2.21 -11.85 15.35
CA SER A 161 1.42 -12.65 16.27
C SER A 161 1.19 -14.03 15.69
N ASN A 162 1.50 -15.08 16.45
CA ASN A 162 1.30 -16.49 16.04
C ASN A 162 1.91 -16.84 14.66
N GLY A 163 3.12 -16.35 14.37
CA GLY A 163 3.81 -16.60 13.08
C GLY A 163 3.20 -15.87 11.88
N LYS A 164 2.28 -14.94 12.10
CA LYS A 164 1.64 -14.10 11.08
C LYS A 164 1.96 -12.63 11.31
N VAL A 165 1.86 -11.83 10.25
CA VAL A 165 1.90 -10.37 10.35
C VAL A 165 0.67 -9.90 11.13
N SER A 166 0.87 -9.02 12.11
CA SER A 166 -0.21 -8.37 12.85
C SER A 166 -0.16 -6.86 12.68
N LEU A 167 -1.30 -6.21 12.88
CA LEU A 167 -1.43 -4.76 12.90
C LEU A 167 -1.99 -4.33 14.27
N ASN A 168 -1.22 -3.56 15.03
CA ASN A 168 -1.76 -2.78 16.15
C ASN A 168 -2.32 -1.48 15.59
N ILE A 169 -3.59 -1.21 15.88
CA ILE A 169 -4.34 -0.10 15.29
C ILE A 169 -4.71 0.87 16.40
N LEU A 170 -4.14 2.08 16.32
CA LEU A 170 -4.54 3.20 17.17
C LEU A 170 -5.50 4.09 16.40
N PHE A 171 -6.71 4.21 16.93
CA PHE A 171 -7.74 5.10 16.42
C PHE A 171 -7.61 6.46 17.10
N ALA A 172 -7.76 7.55 16.34
CA ALA A 172 -7.93 8.87 16.93
C ALA A 172 -9.31 9.00 17.61
N ASP A 173 -9.48 10.01 18.44
CA ASP A 173 -10.77 10.30 19.09
C ASP A 173 -11.88 10.55 18.06
N GLY A 174 -13.04 9.93 18.28
CA GLY A 174 -14.20 10.07 17.39
C GLY A 174 -14.03 9.40 16.01
N THR A 175 -13.07 8.48 15.86
CA THR A 175 -12.83 7.79 14.58
C THR A 175 -13.93 6.78 14.24
N THR A 176 -14.07 6.52 12.95
CA THR A 176 -15.06 5.60 12.38
C THR A 176 -14.47 4.25 12.00
N PRO A 177 -15.31 3.22 11.78
CA PRO A 177 -14.84 1.93 11.29
C PRO A 177 -14.09 2.04 9.97
N ILE A 178 -13.08 1.18 9.81
CA ILE A 178 -12.19 1.18 8.65
C ILE A 178 -12.25 -0.16 7.92
N ARG A 179 -11.96 -0.14 6.63
CA ARG A 179 -11.62 -1.32 5.84
C ARG A 179 -10.13 -1.34 5.58
N LEU A 180 -9.50 -2.47 5.85
CA LEU A 180 -8.13 -2.78 5.51
C LEU A 180 -8.08 -3.62 4.24
N TYR A 181 -7.25 -3.22 3.28
CA TYR A 181 -6.86 -4.02 2.12
C TYR A 181 -5.40 -4.44 2.31
N ILE A 182 -5.17 -5.74 2.47
CA ILE A 182 -3.87 -6.31 2.76
C ILE A 182 -3.36 -6.99 1.50
N PHE A 183 -2.16 -6.61 1.07
CA PHE A 183 -1.48 -7.20 -0.07
C PHE A 183 -0.17 -7.86 0.35
N SER A 184 0.16 -8.97 -0.31
CA SER A 184 1.37 -9.73 -0.07
C SER A 184 1.85 -10.45 -1.33
N ASP A 185 3.07 -10.98 -1.28
CA ASP A 185 3.54 -11.97 -2.26
C ASP A 185 3.10 -13.40 -1.93
N GLU A 186 2.32 -13.60 -0.86
CA GLU A 186 1.64 -14.86 -0.55
C GLU A 186 0.42 -15.06 -1.46
N LEU A 187 0.36 -16.20 -2.14
CA LEU A 187 -0.76 -16.54 -3.03
C LEU A 187 -1.91 -17.13 -2.23
N VAL A 188 -3.12 -16.69 -2.55
CA VAL A 188 -4.36 -17.07 -1.86
C VAL A 188 -5.37 -17.62 -2.87
N ASN A 189 -6.18 -18.58 -2.42
CA ASN A 189 -7.23 -19.21 -3.23
C ASN A 189 -6.75 -19.68 -4.63
N GLN A 190 -5.68 -20.46 -4.64
CA GLN A 190 -5.13 -21.02 -5.87
C GLN A 190 -6.17 -21.94 -6.54
N PRO A 191 -6.58 -21.68 -7.80
CA PRO A 191 -7.56 -22.50 -8.48
C PRO A 191 -6.98 -23.86 -8.87
N VAL A 192 -7.85 -24.85 -9.11
CA VAL A 192 -7.46 -26.18 -9.61
C VAL A 192 -6.97 -26.12 -11.07
N GLY A 193 -7.43 -25.13 -11.83
CA GLY A 193 -7.01 -24.88 -13.21
C GLY A 193 -7.21 -23.41 -13.59
N GLY A 194 -6.44 -22.94 -14.57
CA GLY A 194 -6.43 -21.54 -14.98
C GLY A 194 -5.07 -21.09 -15.48
N PHE A 195 -4.85 -19.77 -15.48
CA PHE A 195 -3.55 -19.20 -15.81
C PHE A 195 -2.67 -19.14 -14.58
N PHE A 196 -1.41 -19.54 -14.74
CA PHE A 196 -0.40 -19.53 -13.69
C PHE A 196 0.88 -18.95 -14.24
N MET A 197 1.53 -18.10 -13.46
CA MET A 197 2.89 -17.65 -13.73
C MET A 197 3.84 -18.35 -12.77
N TYR A 198 4.96 -18.81 -13.32
CA TYR A 198 6.00 -19.50 -12.57
C TYR A 198 7.29 -18.69 -12.57
N TRP A 199 7.97 -18.70 -11.43
CA TRP A 199 9.33 -18.19 -11.28
C TRP A 199 10.10 -19.14 -10.36
N ASN A 200 11.30 -19.56 -10.78
CA ASN A 200 12.12 -20.52 -10.04
C ASN A 200 11.34 -21.76 -9.57
N ASN A 201 10.57 -22.37 -10.49
CA ASN A 201 9.72 -23.54 -10.25
C ASN A 201 8.63 -23.35 -9.16
N LYS A 202 8.27 -22.11 -8.84
CA LYS A 202 7.19 -21.78 -7.92
C LYS A 202 6.13 -20.95 -8.63
N VAL A 203 4.86 -21.21 -8.34
CA VAL A 203 3.78 -20.31 -8.76
C VAL A 203 3.99 -18.98 -8.06
N VAL A 204 3.95 -17.88 -8.82
CA VAL A 204 4.09 -16.50 -8.31
C VAL A 204 2.88 -15.62 -8.61
N TRP A 205 1.95 -16.10 -9.44
CA TRP A 205 0.67 -15.46 -9.72
C TRP A 205 -0.28 -16.49 -10.35
N HIS A 206 -1.59 -16.31 -10.17
CA HIS A 206 -2.61 -17.08 -10.89
C HIS A 206 -3.84 -16.24 -11.20
N SER A 207 -4.73 -16.75 -12.04
CA SER A 207 -5.91 -16.03 -12.56
C SER A 207 -6.93 -15.55 -11.52
N ASN A 208 -6.83 -15.96 -10.25
CA ASN A 208 -7.69 -15.44 -9.17
C ASN A 208 -7.03 -14.29 -8.39
N CYS A 209 -5.75 -14.00 -8.63
CA CYS A 209 -5.05 -12.92 -7.93
C CYS A 209 -5.61 -11.56 -8.34
N LEU A 210 -5.70 -10.63 -7.39
CA LEU A 210 -5.93 -9.21 -7.64
C LEU A 210 -4.63 -8.44 -7.35
N PRO A 211 -3.83 -8.11 -8.37
CA PRO A 211 -2.57 -7.41 -8.17
C PRO A 211 -2.76 -6.02 -7.53
N LEU A 212 -1.77 -5.60 -6.75
CA LEU A 212 -1.70 -4.27 -6.18
C LEU A 212 -1.47 -3.24 -7.29
N ASN A 213 -2.35 -2.25 -7.36
CA ASN A 213 -2.21 -1.08 -8.22
C ASN A 213 -2.25 0.19 -7.39
N ILE A 214 -1.07 0.68 -7.07
CA ILE A 214 -0.91 1.89 -6.26
C ILE A 214 -0.49 3.06 -7.15
N ILE A 215 -0.99 4.22 -6.75
CA ILE A 215 -0.74 5.53 -7.33
C ILE A 215 -0.10 6.39 -6.24
N SER A 216 0.86 7.22 -6.62
CA SER A 216 1.48 8.20 -5.73
C SER A 216 1.12 9.62 -6.16
N SER A 217 0.86 10.50 -5.19
CA SER A 217 0.67 11.93 -5.43
C SER A 217 1.46 12.76 -4.43
N THR A 218 2.05 13.87 -4.88
CA THR A 218 2.68 14.87 -4.00
C THR A 218 1.65 15.82 -3.39
N ALA A 219 0.41 15.84 -3.91
CA ALA A 219 -0.66 16.69 -3.42
C ALA A 219 -0.98 16.43 -1.94
N ALA A 220 -1.40 17.47 -1.21
CA ALA A 220 -1.86 17.33 0.17
C ALA A 220 -3.14 16.49 0.29
N GLN A 221 -3.97 16.54 -0.75
CA GLN A 221 -5.24 15.85 -0.87
C GLN A 221 -5.43 15.36 -2.30
N VAL A 222 -6.01 14.18 -2.44
CA VAL A 222 -6.48 13.60 -3.70
C VAL A 222 -7.95 13.24 -3.52
N THR A 223 -8.79 13.63 -4.48
CA THR A 223 -10.21 13.27 -4.51
C THR A 223 -10.54 12.41 -5.72
N SER A 224 -11.57 11.59 -5.60
CA SER A 224 -12.04 10.68 -6.64
C SER A 224 -13.56 10.49 -6.56
N SER A 225 -14.18 10.22 -7.70
CA SER A 225 -15.55 9.69 -7.77
C SER A 225 -15.63 8.22 -7.36
N ASN A 226 -14.51 7.51 -7.44
CA ASN A 226 -14.39 6.11 -7.07
C ASN A 226 -13.85 5.95 -5.64
N PRO A 227 -14.25 4.89 -4.91
CA PRO A 227 -13.64 4.52 -3.65
C PRO A 227 -12.11 4.50 -3.72
N ILE A 228 -11.44 5.21 -2.80
CA ILE A 228 -9.98 5.17 -2.67
C ILE A 228 -9.57 4.84 -1.22
N ALA A 229 -8.45 4.14 -1.07
CA ALA A 229 -7.81 3.86 0.21
C ALA A 229 -6.36 4.33 0.20
N CYS A 230 -5.87 4.81 1.33
CA CYS A 230 -4.49 5.28 1.45
C CYS A 230 -3.61 4.25 2.14
N ILE A 231 -2.34 4.30 1.78
CA ILE A 231 -1.27 3.65 2.49
C ILE A 231 -1.17 4.24 3.90
N SER A 232 -0.90 3.43 4.93
CA SER A 232 -0.63 4.00 6.27
C SER A 232 0.77 4.58 6.30
N CYS A 233 0.89 5.90 6.47
CA CYS A 233 2.16 6.57 6.62
C CYS A 233 2.09 7.63 7.72
N ILE A 234 3.00 7.53 8.69
CA ILE A 234 3.09 8.44 9.83
C ILE A 234 4.16 9.50 9.54
N GLY A 235 3.77 10.77 9.46
CA GLY A 235 4.67 11.90 9.24
C GLY A 235 5.29 12.44 10.54
N ALA A 236 4.62 12.29 11.68
CA ALA A 236 5.14 12.63 13.00
C ALA A 236 4.34 11.91 14.10
N ASN A 237 4.96 11.72 15.26
CA ASN A 237 4.29 11.24 16.47
C ASN A 237 4.93 11.90 17.70
N LEU A 238 4.10 12.15 18.72
CA LEU A 238 4.54 12.61 20.03
C LEU A 238 3.86 11.77 21.13
N ASN A 239 4.68 11.29 22.05
CA ASN A 239 4.24 10.69 23.31
C ASN A 239 4.58 11.71 24.42
N PRO A 240 3.60 12.47 24.92
CA PRO A 240 3.87 13.46 25.97
C PRO A 240 4.22 12.72 27.27
N ALA A 241 4.90 13.40 28.19
CA ALA A 241 5.19 12.83 29.50
C ALA A 241 3.87 12.44 30.22
N PRO A 242 3.80 11.28 30.88
CA PRO A 242 2.60 10.85 31.57
C PRO A 242 2.20 11.84 32.66
N SER A 243 0.93 12.27 32.65
CA SER A 243 0.30 13.10 33.68
C SER A 243 -0.83 12.30 34.35
N PRO A 244 -1.14 12.52 35.64
CA PRO A 244 -2.20 11.79 36.35
C PRO A 244 -3.61 11.87 35.74
N SER A 245 -3.83 12.74 34.73
CA SER A 245 -5.14 13.06 34.18
C SER A 245 -5.34 12.66 32.71
N ASN A 246 -4.66 11.58 32.27
CA ASN A 246 -4.66 10.98 30.93
C ASN A 246 -3.81 11.72 29.89
N HIS A 247 -2.89 11.00 29.25
CA HIS A 247 -2.27 11.33 27.97
C HIS A 247 -1.91 10.01 27.26
N ASP A 248 -2.45 9.74 26.06
CA ASP A 248 -2.16 8.49 25.35
C ASP A 248 -1.24 8.68 24.11
N SER A 249 -1.46 9.64 23.18
CA SER A 249 -0.49 10.06 22.12
C SER A 249 -1.08 11.08 21.12
N ILE A 250 -0.23 11.77 20.34
CA ILE A 250 -0.63 12.50 19.13
C ILE A 250 0.17 12.06 17.90
N PHE A 251 -0.45 12.06 16.73
CA PHE A 251 0.20 11.65 15.50
C PHE A 251 -0.27 12.41 14.27
N LEU A 252 0.57 12.47 13.25
CA LEU A 252 0.24 12.92 11.92
C LEU A 252 0.31 11.72 10.99
N ALA A 253 -0.81 11.35 10.36
CA ALA A 253 -0.88 10.20 9.47
C ALA A 253 -1.71 10.49 8.21
N THR A 254 -1.57 9.65 7.20
CA THR A 254 -2.51 9.61 6.07
C THR A 254 -3.92 9.22 6.54
N ALA A 255 -4.94 9.76 5.87
CA ALA A 255 -6.33 9.36 6.08
C ALA A 255 -7.05 9.20 4.75
N ALA A 256 -8.00 8.26 4.71
CA ALA A 256 -8.88 8.06 3.56
C ALA A 256 -10.33 7.80 3.95
N GLY A 257 -11.26 8.22 3.13
CA GLY A 257 -12.70 8.06 3.37
C GLY A 257 -13.52 9.02 2.51
N THR A 258 -14.60 9.57 3.05
CA THR A 258 -15.44 10.55 2.34
C THR A 258 -15.31 11.93 2.97
N LEU A 259 -15.04 12.93 2.14
CA LEU A 259 -15.03 14.35 2.50
C LEU A 259 -15.78 15.12 1.41
N ASN A 260 -16.72 15.98 1.80
CA ASN A 260 -17.55 16.77 0.87
C ASN A 260 -18.18 15.92 -0.25
N SER A 261 -18.71 14.74 0.12
CA SER A 261 -19.34 13.77 -0.80
C SER A 261 -18.42 13.19 -1.87
N GLN A 262 -17.10 13.32 -1.74
CA GLN A 262 -16.11 12.69 -2.61
C GLN A 262 -15.23 11.73 -1.80
N TYR A 263 -14.81 10.64 -2.44
CA TYR A 263 -13.78 9.81 -1.85
C TYR A 263 -12.47 10.57 -1.86
N THR A 264 -11.81 10.61 -0.70
CA THR A 264 -10.67 11.46 -0.46
C THR A 264 -9.58 10.67 0.23
N CYS A 265 -8.34 10.84 -0.21
CA CYS A 265 -7.13 10.50 0.52
C CYS A 265 -6.40 11.81 0.81
N GLN A 266 -5.91 12.00 2.03
CA GLN A 266 -5.18 13.21 2.41
C GLN A 266 -4.04 12.90 3.37
N LYS A 267 -3.09 13.83 3.42
CA LYS A 267 -2.14 13.95 4.52
C LYS A 267 -2.91 14.62 5.65
N SER A 268 -3.22 13.91 6.74
CA SER A 268 -4.02 14.49 7.83
C SER A 268 -3.20 15.54 8.58
N GLY A 269 -3.91 16.39 9.33
CA GLY A 269 -3.30 17.18 10.39
C GLY A 269 -2.91 16.31 11.59
N TRP A 270 -2.58 16.96 12.70
CA TRP A 270 -2.40 16.27 13.98
C TRP A 270 -3.72 15.67 14.45
N GLU A 271 -3.68 14.37 14.71
CA GLU A 271 -4.75 13.56 15.26
C GLU A 271 -4.39 13.15 16.69
N TYR A 272 -5.41 13.09 17.56
CA TYR A 272 -5.25 12.88 18.99
C TYR A 272 -5.81 11.52 19.39
N VAL A 273 -5.05 10.77 20.18
CA VAL A 273 -5.52 9.56 20.86
C VAL A 273 -5.85 9.95 22.30
N HIS A 274 -7.13 9.89 22.68
CA HIS A 274 -7.74 10.07 24.01
C HIS A 274 -7.07 11.02 25.01
N ASN A 275 -7.84 12.01 25.46
CA ASN A 275 -7.56 12.92 26.59
C ASN A 275 -6.15 13.53 26.55
N PHE A 276 -6.00 14.60 25.77
CA PHE A 276 -4.74 15.30 25.67
C PHE A 276 -4.89 16.71 26.28
N ASN A 277 -4.62 16.84 27.58
CA ASN A 277 -4.49 18.15 28.24
C ASN A 277 -3.04 18.66 28.15
N VAL A 278 -2.58 19.04 26.97
CA VAL A 278 -1.39 19.90 26.87
C VAL A 278 -1.84 21.32 26.54
N SER A 279 -1.48 22.25 27.40
CA SER A 279 -1.46 23.67 27.06
C SER A 279 -0.25 23.93 26.14
N GLY A 280 -0.46 23.95 24.83
CA GLY A 280 0.58 24.33 23.86
C GLY A 280 0.30 23.84 22.43
N PRO A 281 0.82 24.54 21.41
CA PRO A 281 0.70 24.10 20.02
C PRO A 281 1.45 22.77 19.80
N ALA A 282 0.89 21.89 18.97
CA ALA A 282 1.61 20.69 18.55
C ALA A 282 2.92 21.09 17.83
N PRO A 283 4.04 20.38 18.07
CA PRO A 283 5.31 20.69 17.41
C PRO A 283 5.17 20.58 15.88
N SER A 284 6.10 21.21 15.16
CA SER A 284 6.12 21.15 13.69
C SER A 284 6.27 19.70 13.22
N GLY A 285 5.17 19.14 12.72
CA GLY A 285 5.17 17.85 12.05
C GLY A 285 5.85 17.95 10.69
N TRP A 286 6.47 16.86 10.25
CA TRP A 286 6.93 16.78 8.86
C TRP A 286 5.78 16.39 7.94
N THR A 287 5.75 17.02 6.77
CA THR A 287 4.78 16.72 5.73
C THR A 287 5.16 15.43 5.02
N ILE A 288 4.29 14.43 5.09
CA ILE A 288 4.39 13.20 4.31
C ILE A 288 4.64 13.58 2.83
N PRO A 289 5.67 13.05 2.15
CA PRO A 289 6.15 13.61 0.89
C PRO A 289 5.21 13.18 -0.23
N ASN A 290 4.89 11.88 -0.24
CA ASN A 290 4.03 11.24 -1.22
C ASN A 290 2.87 10.54 -0.52
N LEU A 291 1.66 10.80 -1.00
CA LEU A 291 0.46 10.07 -0.65
C LEU A 291 0.34 8.85 -1.57
N GLY A 292 0.61 7.66 -1.04
CA GLY A 292 0.31 6.40 -1.73
C GLY A 292 -1.15 6.01 -1.55
N TYR A 293 -1.86 5.70 -2.63
CA TYR A 293 -3.27 5.31 -2.57
C TYR A 293 -3.63 4.31 -3.67
N ILE A 294 -4.76 3.63 -3.49
CA ILE A 294 -5.33 2.67 -4.43
C ILE A 294 -6.77 3.07 -4.76
N ASP A 295 -7.22 2.83 -6.00
CA ASP A 295 -8.64 2.76 -6.32
C ASP A 295 -9.16 1.40 -5.83
N THR A 296 -10.18 1.41 -4.97
CA THR A 296 -10.70 0.19 -4.35
C THR A 296 -11.87 -0.42 -5.09
N SER A 297 -12.35 0.17 -6.19
CA SER A 297 -13.55 -0.30 -6.90
C SER A 297 -13.41 -1.76 -7.35
N VAL A 298 -12.26 -2.10 -7.96
CA VAL A 298 -11.96 -3.47 -8.40
C VAL A 298 -11.83 -4.41 -7.21
N TYR A 299 -11.14 -3.99 -6.15
CA TYR A 299 -10.98 -4.83 -4.96
C TYR A 299 -12.31 -5.07 -4.26
N ASP A 300 -13.13 -4.04 -4.07
CA ASP A 300 -14.45 -4.14 -3.43
C ASP A 300 -15.41 -5.04 -4.22
N GLN A 301 -15.33 -5.02 -5.56
CA GLN A 301 -16.17 -5.84 -6.42
C GLN A 301 -15.75 -7.32 -6.42
N TYR A 302 -14.44 -7.60 -6.43
CA TYR A 302 -13.93 -8.95 -6.74
C TYR A 302 -13.19 -9.65 -5.58
N TYR A 303 -12.98 -9.01 -4.42
CA TYR A 303 -12.16 -9.60 -3.36
C TYR A 303 -12.70 -10.95 -2.87
N LYS A 304 -14.03 -11.13 -2.79
CA LYS A 304 -14.59 -12.40 -2.31
C LYS A 304 -14.20 -13.58 -3.20
N GLN A 305 -14.35 -13.41 -4.51
CA GLN A 305 -13.93 -14.40 -5.50
C GLN A 305 -12.41 -14.63 -5.45
N ALA A 306 -11.63 -13.55 -5.39
CA ALA A 306 -10.17 -13.63 -5.36
C ALA A 306 -9.65 -14.33 -4.09
N LEU A 307 -10.33 -14.17 -2.95
CA LEU A 307 -9.93 -14.73 -1.66
C LEU A 307 -10.62 -16.06 -1.32
N GLY A 308 -11.60 -16.51 -2.11
CA GLY A 308 -12.33 -17.76 -1.88
C GLY A 308 -13.33 -17.67 -0.71
N LEU A 309 -14.01 -16.53 -0.58
CA LEU A 309 -14.97 -16.20 0.49
C LEU A 309 -16.43 -16.24 0.01
#